data_AF-A0A3D4GZ75-F1
#
_entry.id   AF-A0A3D4GZ75-F1
#
_cell.length_a   1.000
_cell.length_b   1.000
_cell.length_c   1.000
_cell.angle_alpha   90.00
_cell.angle_beta   90.00
_cell.angle_gamma   90.00
#
_symmetry.space_group_name_H-M   'P 1'
#
loop_
_entity.id
_entity.type
_entity.pdbx_description
1 polymer ?
#
loop_
_entity_poly.entity_id
_entity_poly.type
_entity_poly.pdbx_seq_one_letter_code
_entity_poly.pdbx_strand_id
1 'polypeptide(L)'
;MKILVLQGPNLNMLGKRKTNHYGAVTLEEIHERMAEKASALGCTLAFCQSNYEGDLVGKIHELREEVDGLIVNPAGLTGVGYSLRDAIEDSGLPTIEVHLSNIHAREEFR
;
A
#
# COMPACT_ATOMS: atom_id res chain seq x y z
N MET A 1 4.50 -18.27 0.41
CA MET A 1 4.61 -16.99 -0.30
C MET A 1 4.40 -15.86 0.71
N LYS A 2 5.34 -14.91 0.81
CA LYS A 2 5.29 -13.74 1.68
C LYS A 2 5.16 -12.48 0.83
N ILE A 3 4.19 -11.62 1.12
CA ILE A 3 3.94 -10.39 0.33
C ILE A 3 4.06 -9.17 1.25
N LEU A 4 4.77 -8.15 0.80
CA LEU A 4 4.82 -6.86 1.49
C LEU A 4 3.68 -5.96 1.00
N VAL A 5 2.87 -5.46 1.94
CA VAL A 5 1.78 -4.52 1.69
C VAL A 5 2.21 -3.15 2.18
N LEU A 6 2.36 -2.21 1.24
CA LEU A 6 2.77 -0.82 1.49
C LEU A 6 1.56 0.11 1.38
N GLN A 7 1.37 0.91 2.42
CA GLN A 7 0.28 1.86 2.55
C GLN A 7 0.86 3.27 2.69
N GLY A 8 0.65 4.09 1.67
CA GLY A 8 1.17 5.43 1.56
C GLY A 8 0.52 6.46 2.50
N PRO A 9 0.85 7.74 2.30
CA PRO A 9 0.42 8.81 3.18
C PRO A 9 -1.11 8.95 3.27
N ASN A 10 -1.58 9.32 4.46
CA ASN A 10 -2.99 9.53 4.84
C ASN A 10 -3.86 8.27 4.94
N LEU A 11 -3.40 7.08 4.55
CA LEU A 11 -4.24 5.86 4.64
C LEU A 11 -4.52 5.46 6.09
N ASN A 12 -3.65 5.79 7.04
CA ASN A 12 -3.90 5.63 8.49
C ASN A 12 -5.07 6.46 9.03
N MET A 13 -5.61 7.38 8.22
CA MET A 13 -6.75 8.23 8.57
C MET A 13 -8.10 7.68 8.07
N LEU A 14 -8.11 6.52 7.40
CA LEU A 14 -9.34 5.80 7.03
C LEU A 14 -10.21 5.53 8.27
N GLY A 15 -11.54 5.62 8.11
CA GLY A 15 -12.51 5.49 9.20
C GLY A 15 -12.54 6.64 10.23
N LYS A 16 -11.52 7.51 10.29
CA LYS A 16 -11.42 8.61 11.27
C LYS A 16 -11.94 9.95 10.76
N ARG A 17 -11.88 10.19 9.44
CA ARG A 17 -12.40 11.42 8.81
C ARG A 17 -13.86 11.21 8.39
N LYS A 18 -14.79 12.02 8.90
CA LYS A 18 -16.19 12.05 8.43
C LYS A 18 -16.24 12.55 6.98
N THR A 19 -16.27 11.67 5.98
CA THR A 19 -16.54 12.04 4.59
C THR A 19 -17.09 10.86 3.77
N ASN A 20 -18.17 11.11 3.03
CA ASN A 20 -18.99 10.21 2.21
C ASN A 20 -18.26 9.37 1.12
N HIS A 21 -16.93 9.41 1.00
CA HIS A 21 -16.19 8.77 -0.10
C HIS A 21 -15.38 7.53 0.28
N TYR A 22 -14.88 7.38 1.52
CA TYR A 22 -13.96 6.28 1.90
C TYR A 22 -14.56 5.24 2.86
N GLY A 23 -15.88 5.26 3.04
CA GLY A 23 -16.57 4.36 3.96
C GLY A 23 -16.16 4.55 5.43
N ALA A 24 -16.75 3.75 6.32
CA ALA A 24 -16.42 3.75 7.74
C ALA A 24 -15.27 2.80 8.10
N VAL A 25 -14.73 2.07 7.11
CA VAL A 25 -13.76 1.00 7.32
C VAL A 25 -12.39 1.59 7.64
N THR A 26 -11.75 1.10 8.70
CA THR A 26 -10.40 1.53 9.09
C THR A 26 -9.33 0.78 8.31
N LEU A 27 -8.09 1.30 8.32
CA LEU A 27 -6.98 0.60 7.69
C LEU A 27 -6.67 -0.73 8.41
N GLU A 28 -6.83 -0.75 9.73
CA GLU A 28 -6.66 -1.94 10.55
C GLU A 28 -7.66 -3.03 10.15
N GLU A 29 -8.95 -2.71 9.99
CA GLU A 29 -9.97 -3.65 9.52
C GLU A 29 -9.68 -4.19 8.11
N ILE A 30 -9.10 -3.35 7.24
CA ILE A 30 -8.65 -3.79 5.91
C ILE A 30 -7.51 -4.80 6.05
N HIS A 31 -6.50 -4.51 6.87
CA HIS A 31 -5.38 -5.42 7.09
C HIS A 31 -5.80 -6.75 7.69
N GLU A 32 -6.75 -6.77 8.63
CA GLU A 32 -7.32 -7.99 9.19
C GLU A 32 -7.97 -8.85 8.10
N ARG A 33 -8.85 -8.27 7.28
CA ARG A 33 -9.49 -8.98 6.16
C ARG A 33 -8.49 -9.49 5.13
N MET A 34 -7.44 -8.71 4.84
CA MET A 34 -6.35 -9.13 3.96
C MET A 34 -5.58 -10.31 4.55
N ALA A 35 -5.26 -10.28 5.84
CA ALA A 35 -4.53 -11.34 6.52
C ALA A 35 -5.34 -12.64 6.57
N GLU A 36 -6.64 -12.58 6.87
CA GLU A 36 -7.55 -13.73 6.81
C GLU A 36 -7.59 -14.35 5.41
N LYS A 37 -7.73 -13.52 4.38
CA LYS A 37 -7.76 -13.98 2.99
C LYS A 37 -6.43 -14.59 2.56
N ALA A 38 -5.31 -13.97 2.92
CA ALA A 38 -3.98 -14.47 2.62
C ALA A 38 -3.72 -15.81 3.30
N SER A 39 -4.09 -15.95 4.58
CA SER A 39 -3.99 -17.20 5.32
C SER A 39 -4.78 -18.32 4.65
N ALA A 40 -6.02 -18.05 4.24
CA ALA A 40 -6.85 -19.01 3.50
C ALA A 40 -6.24 -19.42 2.12
N LEU A 41 -5.35 -18.60 1.57
CA LEU A 41 -4.61 -18.86 0.32
C LEU A 41 -3.20 -19.42 0.56
N GLY A 42 -2.80 -19.71 1.81
CA GLY A 42 -1.46 -20.21 2.14
C GLY A 42 -0.35 -19.15 2.01
N CYS A 43 -0.70 -17.87 2.14
CA CYS A 43 0.21 -16.73 2.01
C CYS A 43 0.35 -16.00 3.35
N THR A 44 1.48 -15.32 3.55
CA THR A 44 1.70 -14.42 4.68
C THR A 44 1.88 -12.99 4.20
N LEU A 45 1.42 -12.02 4.99
CA LEU A 45 1.53 -10.60 4.68
C LEU A 45 2.41 -9.91 5.71
N ALA A 46 3.30 -9.03 5.23
CA ALA A 46 3.96 -8.02 6.04
C ALA A 46 3.33 -6.67 5.71
N PHE A 47 2.95 -5.88 6.71
CA PHE A 47 2.31 -4.58 6.49
C PHE A 47 3.26 -3.46 6.87
N CYS A 48 3.28 -2.39 6.06
CA CYS A 48 3.95 -1.14 6.39
C CYS A 48 3.07 0.02 5.95
N GLN A 49 2.73 0.89 6.89
CA GLN A 49 2.10 2.17 6.62
C GLN A 49 3.05 3.28 7.04
N SER A 50 3.26 4.28 6.19
CA SER A 50 3.94 5.50 6.58
C SER A 50 3.40 6.72 5.84
N ASN A 51 3.55 7.87 6.49
CA ASN A 51 3.34 9.19 5.88
C ASN A 51 4.62 9.78 5.29
N TYR A 52 5.76 9.10 5.44
CA TYR A 52 7.05 9.50 4.92
C TYR A 52 7.45 8.56 3.78
N GLU A 53 7.73 9.13 2.61
CA GLU A 53 8.14 8.36 1.43
C GLU A 53 9.40 7.51 1.70
N GLY A 54 10.37 8.09 2.43
CA GLY A 54 11.61 7.40 2.79
C GLY A 54 11.42 6.13 3.61
N ASP A 55 10.39 6.06 4.46
CA ASP A 55 10.10 4.84 5.23
C ASP A 55 9.60 3.72 4.33
N LEU A 56 8.78 4.06 3.33
CA LEU A 56 8.25 3.09 2.36
C LEU A 56 9.38 2.55 1.47
N VAL A 57 10.22 3.45 0.96
CA VAL A 57 11.43 3.11 0.20
C VAL A 57 12.35 2.22 1.02
N GLY A 58 12.66 2.64 2.26
CA GLY A 58 13.48 1.88 3.18
C GLY A 58 12.93 0.49 3.46
N LYS A 59 11.61 0.36 3.62
CA LYS A 59 10.96 -0.93 3.86
C LYS A 59 11.05 -1.88 2.67
N ILE A 60 10.96 -1.36 1.43
CA ILE A 60 11.19 -2.17 0.23
C ILE A 60 12.61 -2.71 0.26
N HIS A 61 13.61 -1.85 0.46
CA HIS A 61 15.01 -2.27 0.46
C HIS A 61 15.34 -3.26 1.57
N GLU A 62 14.75 -3.07 2.76
CA GLU A 62 14.90 -3.97 3.91
C GLU A 62 14.38 -5.38 3.62
N LEU A 63 13.21 -5.49 2.99
CA LEU A 63 12.49 -6.77 2.87
C LEU A 63 12.57 -7.42 1.49
N ARG A 64 13.21 -6.79 0.49
CA ARG A 64 13.19 -7.27 -0.90
C ARG A 64 13.71 -8.70 -1.09
N GLU A 65 14.59 -9.18 -0.21
CA GLU A 65 15.13 -10.55 -0.27
C GLU A 65 14.29 -11.57 0.53
N GLU A 66 13.32 -11.10 1.31
CA GLU A 66 12.47 -11.92 2.16
C GLU A 66 11.05 -12.10 1.63
N VAL A 67 10.63 -11.28 0.67
CA VAL A 67 9.26 -11.27 0.14
C VAL A 67 9.25 -11.63 -1.33
N ASP A 68 8.15 -12.24 -1.76
CA ASP A 68 7.95 -12.73 -3.11
C ASP A 68 7.21 -11.70 -4.01
N GLY A 69 6.72 -10.60 -3.43
CA GLY A 69 5.97 -9.58 -4.17
C GLY A 69 5.49 -8.42 -3.31
N LEU A 70 5.01 -7.36 -3.99
CA LEU A 70 4.54 -6.12 -3.39
C LEU A 70 3.06 -5.85 -3.73
N ILE A 71 2.30 -5.40 -2.74
CA ILE A 71 1.00 -4.73 -2.94
C ILE A 71 1.17 -3.31 -2.43
N VAL A 72 0.99 -2.32 -3.29
CA VAL A 72 1.31 -0.92 -2.96
C VAL A 72 0.09 -0.05 -3.18
N ASN A 73 -0.31 0.72 -2.17
CA ASN A 73 -1.21 1.85 -2.33
C ASN A 73 -0.41 3.13 -2.04
N PRO A 74 0.12 3.82 -3.07
CA PRO A 74 0.93 5.03 -2.89
C PRO A 74 0.14 6.21 -2.32
N ALA A 75 -1.19 6.16 -2.41
CA ALA A 75 -2.11 7.23 -2.02
C ALA A 75 -1.72 8.59 -2.62
N GLY A 76 -1.33 9.56 -1.81
CA GLY A 76 -0.92 10.89 -2.29
C GLY A 76 0.41 10.92 -3.05
N LEU A 77 1.19 9.84 -3.00
CA LEU A 77 2.44 9.71 -3.76
C LEU A 77 2.21 9.26 -5.20
N THR A 78 0.97 8.90 -5.55
CA THR A 78 0.58 8.60 -6.94
C THR A 78 0.88 9.82 -7.82
N GLY A 79 1.69 9.64 -8.86
CA GLY A 79 2.09 10.70 -9.79
C GLY A 79 3.20 11.65 -9.32
N VAL A 80 3.65 11.56 -8.05
CA VAL A 80 4.69 12.48 -7.51
C VAL A 80 5.83 11.78 -6.76
N GLY A 81 5.62 10.57 -6.24
CA GLY A 81 6.60 9.80 -5.48
C GLY A 81 7.58 9.04 -6.38
N TYR A 82 8.44 9.77 -7.09
CA TYR A 82 9.44 9.17 -7.97
C TYR A 82 10.42 8.27 -7.22
N SER A 83 10.80 8.62 -5.99
CA SER A 83 11.72 7.79 -5.20
C SER A 83 11.09 6.45 -4.83
N LEU A 84 9.80 6.45 -4.48
CA LEU A 84 9.06 5.21 -4.25
C LEU A 84 8.93 4.36 -5.51
N ARG A 85 8.68 4.99 -6.67
CA ARG A 85 8.62 4.30 -7.96
C ARG A 85 9.96 3.62 -8.28
N ASP A 86 11.07 4.35 -8.17
CA ASP A 86 12.39 3.81 -8.46
C ASP A 86 12.73 2.65 -7.51
N ALA A 87 12.40 2.77 -6.22
CA ALA A 87 12.61 1.68 -5.25
C ALA A 87 11.80 0.42 -5.58
N ILE A 88 10.58 0.55 -6.10
CA ILE A 88 9.76 -0.57 -6.57
C ILE A 88 10.43 -1.23 -7.77
N GLU A 89 10.88 -0.46 -8.76
CA GLU A 89 11.54 -0.96 -9.96
C GLU A 89 12.86 -1.68 -9.62
N ASP A 90 13.69 -1.06 -8.79
CA ASP A 90 14.97 -1.60 -8.31
C ASP A 90 14.82 -2.87 -7.47
N SER A 91 13.65 -3.10 -6.86
CA SER A 91 13.39 -4.32 -6.10
C SER A 91 13.32 -5.57 -6.99
N GLY A 92 12.97 -5.43 -8.27
CA GLY A 92 12.75 -6.54 -9.19
C GLY A 92 11.54 -7.44 -8.83
N LEU A 93 10.74 -7.05 -7.83
CA LEU A 93 9.62 -7.84 -7.34
C LEU A 93 8.35 -7.63 -8.15
N PRO A 94 7.53 -8.67 -8.37
CA PRO A 94 6.20 -8.48 -8.94
C PRO A 94 5.37 -7.57 -8.03
N THR A 95 4.83 -6.51 -8.62
CA THR A 95 4.17 -5.44 -7.88
C THR A 95 2.76 -5.17 -8.41
N ILE A 96 1.81 -5.01 -7.50
CA ILE A 96 0.44 -4.59 -7.79
C ILE A 96 0.19 -3.25 -7.11
N GLU A 97 -0.11 -2.23 -7.90
CA GLU A 97 -0.60 -0.94 -7.41
C GLU A 97 -2.11 -1.00 -7.18
N VAL A 98 -2.58 -0.49 -6.04
CA VAL A 98 -3.99 -0.54 -5.62
C VAL A 98 -4.44 0.82 -5.12
N HIS A 99 -5.63 1.23 -5.58
CA HIS A 99 -6.33 2.41 -5.08
C HIS A 99 -7.72 2.03 -4.58
N LEU A 100 -8.11 2.54 -3.41
CA LEU A 100 -9.45 2.27 -2.85
C LEU A 100 -10.57 3.01 -3.61
N SER A 101 -10.25 4.18 -4.17
CA SER A 101 -11.18 4.97 -4.98
C SER A 101 -10.83 4.87 -6.47
N ASN A 102 -11.81 5.09 -7.33
CA ASN A 102 -11.54 5.33 -8.75
C ASN A 102 -10.81 6.66 -8.94
N ILE A 103 -9.49 6.62 -9.11
CA ILE A 103 -8.65 7.81 -9.31
C ILE A 103 -8.93 8.51 -10.64
N HIS A 104 -9.32 7.78 -11.68
CA HIS A 104 -9.63 8.34 -13.01
C HIS A 104 -10.94 9.14 -13.07
N ALA A 105 -11.83 8.96 -12.07
CA ALA A 105 -13.05 9.75 -11.94
C ALA A 105 -12.87 11.03 -11.10
N ARG A 106 -11.61 11.37 -10.78
CA ARG A 106 -11.26 12.47 -9.88
C ARG A 106 -10.41 13.51 -10.60
N GLU A 107 -9.80 14.42 -9.84
CA GLU A 107 -8.99 15.52 -10.38
C GLU A 107 -7.84 14.99 -11.27
N GLU A 108 -7.47 15.73 -12.33
CA GLU A 108 -6.49 15.30 -13.35
C GLU A 108 -5.10 14.94 -12.81
N PHE A 109 -4.73 15.46 -11.64
CA PHE A 109 -3.44 15.14 -11.00
C PHE A 109 -3.43 13.79 -10.27
N ARG A 110 -4.52 13.00 -10.33
CA ARG A 110 -4.66 11.72 -9.63
C ARG A 110 -4.54 10.50 -10.53
#